data_AF-E3Q7V7-F1
#
_entry.id   AF-E3Q7V7-F1
#
_cell.length_a   1.000
_cell.length_b   1.000
_cell.length_c   1.000
_cell.angle_alpha   90.00
_cell.angle_beta   90.00
_cell.angle_gamma   90.00
#
_symmetry.space_group_name_H-M   'P 1'
#
loop_
_entity.id
_entity.type
_entity.pdbx_description
1 polymer ?
#
loop_
_entity_poly.entity_id
_entity_poly.type
_entity_poly.pdbx_seq_one_letter_code
_entity_poly.pdbx_strand_id
1 'polypeptide(L)'
;MAGTLVPPWFEAPTPTNEEQNIVSMLWGFSLGVGLWSGFKGSQQSMASWQRTHRVNTYVLLIWTEWMASMIIGVVSWCYLTSLINPSFEYFFLLRECCYEYEILDKELMINVSW
;
A
#
# COMPACT_ATOMS: atom_id res chain seq x y z
N MET A 1 -15.14 -11.93 15.56
CA MET A 1 -14.91 -11.36 16.91
C MET A 1 -14.33 -9.98 16.72
N ALA A 2 -15.12 -8.91 16.85
CA ALA A 2 -14.66 -7.53 16.65
C ALA A 2 -13.36 -7.28 17.46
N GLY A 3 -12.37 -6.64 16.82
CA GLY A 3 -11.09 -6.35 17.44
C GLY A 3 -11.14 -5.15 18.38
N THR A 4 -10.01 -4.86 18.99
CA THR A 4 -9.86 -3.87 20.06
C THR A 4 -10.42 -2.50 19.64
N LEU A 5 -11.29 -1.91 20.47
CA LEU A 5 -11.93 -0.58 20.31
C LEU A 5 -12.99 -0.43 19.20
N VAL A 6 -13.58 -1.52 18.69
CA VAL A 6 -14.75 -1.42 17.79
C VAL A 6 -16.04 -1.29 18.61
N PRO A 7 -16.92 -0.31 18.30
CA PRO A 7 -18.18 -0.15 19.02
C PRO A 7 -19.11 -1.36 18.79
N PRO A 8 -19.87 -1.80 19.80
CA PRO A 8 -20.64 -3.05 19.76
C PRO A 8 -21.80 -3.06 18.76
N TRP A 9 -22.17 -1.90 18.20
CA TRP A 9 -23.20 -1.75 17.17
C TRP A 9 -22.62 -1.67 15.74
N PHE A 10 -21.30 -1.86 15.57
CA PHE A 10 -20.69 -1.89 14.25
C PHE A 10 -20.88 -3.27 13.62
N GLU A 11 -21.78 -3.34 12.63
CA GLU A 11 -21.89 -4.50 11.77
C GLU A 11 -21.00 -4.29 10.54
N ALA A 12 -19.91 -5.06 10.46
CA ALA A 12 -19.10 -5.08 9.24
C ALA A 12 -19.97 -5.67 8.11
N PRO A 13 -20.08 -5.02 6.95
CA PRO A 13 -20.79 -5.59 5.81
C PRO A 13 -20.08 -6.90 5.44
N THR A 14 -20.78 -8.03 5.62
CA THR A 14 -20.28 -9.34 5.23
C THR A 14 -20.33 -9.42 3.71
N PRO A 15 -19.18 -9.49 3.01
CA PRO A 15 -19.19 -9.57 1.56
C PRO A 15 -19.83 -10.87 1.08
N THR A 16 -20.52 -10.81 -0.05
CA THR A 16 -21.07 -11.99 -0.72
C THR A 16 -19.91 -12.81 -1.30
N ASN A 17 -20.02 -14.14 -1.34
CA ASN A 17 -18.97 -15.01 -1.89
C ASN A 17 -18.53 -14.62 -3.32
N GLU A 18 -19.46 -14.09 -4.13
CA GLU A 18 -19.18 -13.62 -5.49
C GLU A 18 -18.30 -12.36 -5.49
N GLU A 19 -18.60 -11.40 -4.62
CA GLU A 19 -17.83 -10.16 -4.47
C GLU A 19 -16.41 -10.47 -4.00
N GLN A 20 -16.26 -11.40 -3.06
CA GLN A 20 -14.97 -11.84 -2.56
C GLN A 20 -14.11 -12.50 -3.65
N ASN A 21 -14.69 -13.33 -4.52
CA ASN A 21 -13.97 -13.93 -5.64
C ASN A 21 -13.51 -12.89 -6.66
N ILE A 22 -14.37 -11.94 -7.03
CA ILE A 22 -14.02 -10.89 -7.99
C ILE A 22 -12.88 -10.02 -7.45
N VAL A 23 -12.97 -9.60 -6.19
CA VAL A 23 -11.91 -8.80 -5.56
C VAL A 23 -10.61 -9.62 -5.46
N SER A 24 -10.68 -10.95 -5.24
CA SER A 24 -9.48 -11.82 -5.21
C SER A 24 -8.72 -11.77 -6.53
N MET A 25 -9.46 -11.86 -7.63
CA MET A 25 -8.92 -11.90 -8.98
C MET A 25 -8.32 -10.54 -9.35
N LEU A 26 -9.03 -9.45 -9.04
CA LEU A 26 -8.56 -8.08 -9.29
C LEU A 26 -7.32 -7.73 -8.45
N TRP A 27 -7.33 -8.12 -7.17
CA TRP A 27 -6.19 -7.92 -6.29
C TRP A 27 -4.98 -8.74 -6.75
N GLY A 28 -5.18 -10.01 -7.12
CA GLY A 28 -4.12 -10.86 -7.68
C GLY A 28 -3.50 -10.28 -8.96
N PHE A 29 -4.31 -9.73 -9.86
CA PHE A 29 -3.81 -9.05 -11.06
C PHE A 29 -3.02 -7.79 -10.70
N SER A 30 -3.54 -6.95 -9.80
CA SER A 30 -2.89 -5.73 -9.34
C SER A 30 -1.54 -6.03 -8.68
N LEU A 31 -1.47 -7.10 -7.89
CA LEU A 31 -0.24 -7.58 -7.26
C LEU A 31 0.77 -8.08 -8.31
N GLY A 32 0.32 -8.81 -9.32
CA GLY A 32 1.17 -9.26 -10.43
C GLY A 32 1.79 -8.10 -11.20
N VAL A 33 0.99 -7.09 -11.55
CA VAL A 33 1.47 -5.86 -12.21
C VAL A 33 2.40 -5.07 -11.28
N GLY A 34 2.05 -4.98 -9.99
CA GLY A 34 2.88 -4.34 -8.97
C GLY A 34 4.27 -4.97 -8.88
N LEU A 35 4.36 -6.29 -8.72
CA LEU A 35 5.62 -7.02 -8.66
C LEU A 35 6.45 -6.87 -9.93
N TRP A 36 5.80 -6.92 -11.10
CA TRP A 36 6.49 -6.70 -12.37
C TRP A 36 7.08 -5.29 -12.47
N SER A 37 6.31 -4.28 -12.06
CA SER A 37 6.76 -2.88 -12.00
C SER A 37 7.93 -2.72 -11.03
N GLY A 38 7.84 -3.30 -9.82
CA GLY A 38 8.92 -3.29 -8.84
C GLY A 38 10.19 -3.97 -9.37
N PHE A 39 10.06 -5.10 -10.09
CA PHE A 39 11.21 -5.79 -10.68
C PHE A 39 11.88 -4.97 -11.79
N LYS A 40 11.11 -4.36 -12.69
CA LYS A 40 11.67 -3.48 -13.74
C LYS A 40 12.26 -2.21 -13.14
N GLY A 41 11.59 -1.63 -12.15
CA GLY A 41 12.03 -0.46 -11.40
C GLY A 41 13.32 -0.72 -10.62
N SER A 42 13.51 -1.92 -10.07
CA SER A 42 14.73 -2.27 -9.31
C SER A 42 15.92 -2.45 -10.25
N GLN A 43 15.73 -3.09 -11.40
CA GLN A 43 16.77 -3.15 -12.42
C GLN A 43 17.18 -1.75 -12.91
N GLN A 44 16.20 -0.87 -13.16
CA GLN A 44 16.47 0.50 -13.58
C GLN A 44 17.17 1.31 -12.47
N SER A 45 16.72 1.17 -11.22
CA SER A 45 17.31 1.83 -10.06
C SER A 45 18.76 1.37 -9.84
N MET A 46 19.01 0.06 -9.96
CA MET A 46 20.34 -0.53 -9.83
C MET A 46 21.28 -0.11 -10.96
N ALA A 47 20.80 -0.05 -12.21
CA ALA A 47 21.58 0.45 -13.33
C ALA A 47 21.91 1.95 -13.20
N SER A 48 21.00 2.75 -12.65
CA SER A 48 21.22 4.17 -12.35
C SER A 48 22.22 4.36 -11.21
N TRP A 49 22.12 3.52 -10.17
CA TRP A 49 23.06 3.48 -9.05
C TRP A 49 24.49 3.18 -9.50
N GLN A 50 24.68 2.16 -10.35
CA GLN A 50 26.00 1.77 -10.84
C GLN A 50 26.69 2.88 -11.63
N ARG A 51 25.94 3.77 -12.32
CA ARG A 51 26.53 4.88 -13.08
C ARG A 51 26.85 6.11 -12.24
N THR A 52 26.02 6.42 -11.24
CA THR A 52 26.08 7.71 -10.54
C THR A 52 26.71 7.59 -9.14
N HIS A 53 26.72 6.38 -8.55
CA HIS A 53 27.26 6.06 -7.22
C HIS A 53 26.77 6.97 -6.07
N ARG A 54 25.63 7.65 -6.27
CA ARG A 54 24.95 8.47 -5.27
C ARG A 54 23.58 7.89 -4.99
N VAL A 55 23.27 7.79 -3.70
CA VAL A 55 21.92 7.48 -3.21
C VAL A 55 21.03 8.65 -3.58
N ASN A 56 20.22 8.47 -4.61
CA ASN A 56 19.28 9.51 -5.00
C ASN A 56 18.08 9.40 -4.05
N THR A 57 17.93 10.34 -3.13
CA THR A 57 16.82 10.41 -2.17
C THR A 57 15.47 10.22 -2.86
N TYR A 58 15.31 10.78 -4.07
CA TYR A 58 14.13 10.61 -4.89
C TYR A 58 13.78 9.14 -5.20
N VAL A 59 14.78 8.29 -5.43
CA VAL A 59 14.56 6.87 -5.72
C VAL A 59 14.05 6.17 -4.46
N LEU A 60 14.59 6.50 -3.29
CA LEU A 60 14.08 5.97 -2.02
C LEU A 60 12.61 6.36 -1.79
N LEU A 61 12.25 7.63 -2.03
CA LEU A 61 10.87 8.12 -1.88
C LEU A 61 9.88 7.38 -2.79
N ILE A 62 10.26 7.11 -4.04
CA ILE A 62 9.42 6.34 -4.98
C ILE A 62 9.28 4.87 -4.54
N TRP A 63 10.34 4.29 -3.98
CA TRP A 63 10.31 2.92 -3.49
C TRP A 63 9.44 2.76 -2.23
N THR A 64 9.50 3.71 -1.30
CA THR A 64 8.66 3.71 -0.10
C THR A 64 7.19 3.89 -0.45
N GLU A 65 6.90 4.81 -1.37
CA GLU A 65 5.57 5.06 -1.92
C GLU A 65 4.95 3.77 -2.50
N TRP A 66 5.71 3.09 -3.36
CA TRP A 66 5.27 1.85 -3.98
C TRP A 66 5.04 0.75 -2.94
N MET A 67 5.97 0.54 -2.02
CA MET A 67 5.85 -0.47 -0.97
C MET A 67 4.62 -0.25 -0.09
N ALA A 68 4.36 0.98 0.33
CA ALA A 68 3.21 1.27 1.16
C ALA A 68 1.89 1.06 0.39
N SER A 69 1.85 1.30 -0.93
CA SER A 69 0.65 1.06 -1.74
C SER A 69 0.34 -0.43 -1.86
N MET A 70 1.38 -1.27 -1.94
CA MET A 70 1.25 -2.73 -1.91
C MET A 70 0.73 -3.21 -0.55
N ILE A 71 1.26 -2.68 0.55
CA ILE A 71 0.84 -3.05 1.92
C ILE A 71 -0.64 -2.71 2.15
N ILE A 72 -1.08 -1.51 1.78
CA ILE A 72 -2.49 -1.09 1.93
C ILE A 72 -3.41 -2.02 1.15
N GLY A 73 -3.03 -2.42 -0.06
CA GLY A 73 -3.82 -3.34 -0.86
C GLY A 73 -3.87 -4.77 -0.28
N VAL A 74 -2.77 -5.31 0.24
CA VAL A 74 -2.76 -6.63 0.93
C VAL A 74 -3.63 -6.59 2.19
N VAL A 75 -3.54 -5.50 2.95
CA VAL A 75 -4.30 -5.32 4.19
C VAL A 75 -5.79 -5.18 3.90
N SER A 76 -6.17 -4.46 2.86
CA SER A 76 -7.56 -4.34 2.37
C SER A 76 -8.10 -5.69 1.89
N TRP A 77 -7.28 -6.46 1.17
CA TRP A 77 -7.60 -7.82 0.73
C TRP A 77 -7.87 -8.78 1.90
N CYS A 78 -7.02 -8.73 2.93
CA CYS A 78 -7.18 -9.54 4.14
C CYS A 78 -8.43 -9.16 4.94
N TYR A 79 -8.80 -7.87 4.97
CA TYR A 79 -10.03 -7.39 5.58
C TYR A 79 -11.27 -7.95 4.86
N LEU A 80 -11.32 -7.86 3.52
CA LEU A 80 -12.44 -8.42 2.75
C LEU A 80 -12.55 -9.95 2.87
N THR A 81 -11.42 -10.64 3.06
CA THR A 81 -11.42 -12.11 3.18
C THR A 81 -11.94 -12.59 4.55
N SER A 82 -12.35 -11.68 5.45
CA SER A 82 -12.81 -11.98 6.82
C SER A 82 -11.79 -12.75 7.67
N LEU A 83 -10.52 -12.73 7.25
CA LEU A 83 -9.41 -13.41 7.92
C LEU A 83 -8.89 -12.60 9.12
N ILE A 84 -9.12 -11.28 9.11
CA ILE A 84 -8.73 -10.33 10.15
C ILE A 84 -9.97 -9.57 10.62
N ASN A 85 -10.23 -9.60 11.92
CA ASN A 85 -11.30 -8.82 12.53
C ASN A 85 -10.89 -7.33 12.62
N PRO A 86 -11.82 -6.36 12.42
CA PRO A 86 -11.51 -4.94 12.49
C PRO A 86 -10.88 -4.61 13.85
N SER A 87 -9.62 -4.17 13.85
CA SER A 87 -8.85 -3.87 15.06
C SER A 87 -8.26 -2.46 14.96
N PHE A 88 -8.10 -1.75 16.09
CA PHE A 88 -7.50 -0.41 16.13
C PHE A 88 -6.17 -0.28 15.36
N GLU A 89 -5.33 -1.32 15.42
CA GLU A 89 -4.05 -1.39 14.69
C GLU A 89 -4.19 -1.30 13.17
N TYR A 90 -5.31 -1.78 12.60
CA TYR A 90 -5.61 -1.67 11.17
C TYR A 90 -5.81 -0.22 10.75
N PHE A 91 -6.57 0.55 11.55
CA PHE A 91 -6.81 1.98 11.29
C PHE A 91 -5.56 2.82 11.52
N PHE A 92 -4.70 2.44 12.47
CA PHE A 92 -3.41 3.09 12.68
C PHE A 92 -2.45 2.81 11.53
N LEU A 93 -2.30 1.58 11.06
CA LEU A 93 -1.45 1.28 9.90
C LEU A 93 -1.90 2.02 8.64
N LEU A 94 -3.21 2.09 8.39
CA LEU A 94 -3.75 2.89 7.28
C LEU A 94 -3.44 4.39 7.45
N ARG A 95 -3.63 4.93 8.65
CA ARG A 95 -3.39 6.33 8.96
C ARG A 95 -1.91 6.70 8.89
N GLU A 96 -1.03 5.93 9.53
CA GLU A 96 0.42 6.16 9.55
C GLU A 96 0.99 6.07 8.13
N CYS A 97 0.60 5.05 7.35
CA CYS A 97 0.94 5.03 5.92
C CYS A 97 0.47 6.31 5.24
N CYS A 98 -0.84 6.63 5.28
CA CYS A 98 -1.44 7.77 4.56
C CYS A 98 -0.85 9.14 4.94
N TYR A 99 -0.43 9.35 6.19
CA TYR A 99 0.24 10.58 6.62
C TYR A 99 1.62 10.77 5.98
N GLU A 100 2.36 9.68 5.81
CA GLU A 100 3.67 9.72 5.16
C GLU A 100 3.54 10.10 3.68
N TYR A 101 2.47 9.68 2.99
CA TYR A 101 2.15 10.12 1.63
C TYR A 101 1.88 11.62 1.53
N GLU A 102 1.08 12.18 2.44
CA GLU A 102 0.72 13.62 2.38
C GLU A 102 1.94 14.51 2.65
N ILE A 103 2.88 14.05 3.48
CA ILE A 103 4.15 14.74 3.73
C ILE A 103 5.07 14.62 2.51
N LEU A 104 5.19 13.42 1.91
CA LEU A 104 6.01 13.19 0.72
C LEU A 104 5.53 14.02 -0.48
N ASP A 105 4.22 14.05 -0.73
CA ASP A 105 3.63 14.73 -1.89
C ASP A 105 3.83 16.25 -1.78
N LYS A 106 3.69 16.81 -0.57
CA LYS A 106 3.99 18.23 -0.30
C LYS A 106 5.45 18.57 -0.56
N GLU A 107 6.39 17.75 -0.10
CA GLU A 107 7.83 17.94 -0.32
C GLU A 107 8.22 17.77 -1.80
N LEU A 108 7.54 16.86 -2.52
CA LEU A 108 7.73 16.66 -3.95
C LEU A 108 7.20 17.84 -4.78
N MET A 109 5.99 18.33 -4.48
CA MET A 109 5.41 19.49 -5.17
C MET A 109 6.24 20.76 -4.98
N ILE A 110 6.86 20.95 -3.82
CA ILE A 110 7.78 22.09 -3.56
C ILE A 110 9.08 21.97 -4.36
N ASN A 111 9.60 20.76 -4.56
CA ASN A 111 10.84 20.54 -5.31
C ASN A 111 10.67 20.47 -6.83
N VAL A 112 9.48 20.12 -7.34
CA VAL A 112 9.18 20.02 -8.77
C VAL A 112 8.68 21.34 -9.36
N SER A 113 8.32 22.34 -8.55
CA SER A 113 7.83 23.65 -9.02
C SER A 113 8.93 24.63 -9.48
N TRP A 114 10.09 24.16 -9.94
CA TRP A 114 11.18 24.98 -10.48
C TRP A 114 11.58 24.53 -11.88
#